data_AF-A0A285ZWY8-F1
#
_entry.id   AF-A0A285ZWY8-F1
#
_cell.length_a   1.000
_cell.length_b   1.000
_cell.length_c   1.000
_cell.angle_alpha   90.00
_cell.angle_beta   90.00
_cell.angle_gamma   90.00
#
_symmetry.space_group_name_H-M   'P 1'
#
loop_
_entity.id
_entity.type
_entity.pdbx_description
1 polymer ?
#
loop_
_entity_poly.entity_id
_entity_poly.type
_entity_poly.pdbx_seq_one_letter_code
_entity_poly.pdbx_strand_id
1 'polypeptide(L)'
;MVELAICASLAFVISGCSDERHVVSIDVTEVTDEEVTDEEVTDDEGSSTEKSSSSSSAKSSSSSAEKSFFSKTWREDCLAKINEYRATENLDPLTFAPEEKQTCTDNQAADDLASNKAHGHFGDCGEGAQNSGPNFSTSWRKTATEATDAFLKMMWEDEKALVVSGERDPDKKEDYSYIGHYLNMKGNYKTVACGIALTEDSKKGWLNINFFRK
;
A
#
# COMPACT_ATOMS: atom_id res chain seq x y z
N MET A 1 17.07 49.98 -30.32
CA MET A 1 17.76 49.11 -31.30
C MET A 1 17.91 47.78 -30.58
N VAL A 2 16.96 46.84 -30.67
CA VAL A 2 16.68 45.90 -31.79
C VAL A 2 17.96 45.12 -32.10
N GLU A 3 18.08 43.84 -31.73
CA GLU A 3 17.58 42.61 -32.40
C GLU A 3 17.64 41.42 -31.38
N LEU A 4 16.59 40.64 -31.05
CA LEU A 4 16.01 39.44 -31.71
C LEU A 4 16.98 38.65 -32.62
N ALA A 5 17.01 37.31 -32.78
CA ALA A 5 16.48 36.08 -32.16
C ALA A 5 17.02 34.90 -33.05
N ILE A 6 16.56 33.64 -32.80
CA ILE A 6 16.57 32.41 -33.66
C ILE A 6 17.52 31.31 -33.09
N CYS A 7 17.00 30.26 -32.40
CA CYS A 7 16.39 28.99 -32.88
C CYS A 7 17.42 28.03 -33.54
N ALA A 8 17.41 26.70 -33.40
CA ALA A 8 16.33 25.76 -33.12
C ALA A 8 16.84 24.39 -32.60
N SER A 9 15.89 23.71 -31.97
CA SER A 9 15.68 22.31 -31.60
C SER A 9 16.36 21.20 -32.41
N LEU A 10 16.88 20.19 -31.70
CA LEU A 10 17.02 18.82 -32.22
C LEU A 10 15.88 17.94 -31.66
N ALA A 11 15.06 17.41 -32.55
CA ALA A 11 14.09 16.36 -32.25
C ALA A 11 14.73 14.99 -32.49
N PHE A 12 14.71 14.12 -31.47
CA PHE A 12 15.00 12.69 -31.62
C PHE A 12 13.69 11.94 -31.87
N VAL A 13 13.60 11.28 -33.02
CA VAL A 13 12.52 10.35 -33.38
C VAL A 13 12.92 8.96 -32.90
N ILE A 14 12.13 8.36 -32.01
CA ILE A 14 12.30 6.97 -31.58
C ILE A 14 11.12 6.13 -32.08
N SER A 15 11.44 5.23 -33.01
CA SER A 15 10.91 3.89 -33.25
C SER A 15 9.49 3.56 -32.78
N GLY A 16 8.56 3.50 -33.74
CA GLY A 16 7.30 2.76 -33.60
C GLY A 16 7.49 1.28 -33.98
N CYS A 17 7.10 0.37 -33.10
CA CYS A 17 6.91 -1.05 -33.41
C CYS A 17 5.40 -1.34 -33.39
N SER A 18 4.93 -1.99 -34.46
CA SER A 18 3.53 -2.32 -34.74
C SER A 18 2.90 -3.28 -33.74
N ASP A 19 1.63 -3.01 -33.44
CA ASP A 19 0.63 -3.91 -32.85
C ASP A 19 0.37 -5.12 -33.78
N GLU A 20 0.43 -6.33 -33.22
CA GLU A 20 -0.16 -7.53 -33.83
C GLU A 20 -1.01 -8.22 -32.76
N ARG A 21 -2.29 -7.82 -32.68
CA ARG A 21 -3.29 -8.49 -31.83
C ARG A 21 -3.91 -9.63 -32.62
N HIS A 22 -3.53 -10.84 -32.24
CA HIS A 22 -4.15 -12.08 -32.72
C HIS A 22 -5.53 -12.24 -32.05
N VAL A 23 -6.57 -12.16 -32.88
CA VAL A 23 -7.96 -12.47 -32.49
C VAL A 23 -8.08 -13.99 -32.36
N VAL A 24 -8.30 -14.49 -31.15
CA VAL A 24 -8.75 -15.86 -30.93
C VAL A 24 -10.27 -15.83 -30.87
N SER A 25 -10.91 -16.29 -31.94
CA SER A 25 -12.33 -16.63 -31.93
C SER A 25 -12.52 -17.87 -31.07
N ILE A 26 -13.27 -17.72 -29.97
CA ILE A 26 -13.76 -18.85 -29.18
C ILE A 26 -15.16 -19.18 -29.68
N ASP A 27 -15.28 -20.42 -30.14
CA ASP A 27 -16.50 -21.08 -30.59
C ASP A 27 -17.48 -21.21 -29.41
N VAL A 28 -18.68 -20.64 -29.55
CA VAL A 28 -19.77 -20.77 -28.58
C VAL A 28 -20.54 -22.03 -28.95
N THR A 29 -20.28 -23.12 -28.24
CA THR A 29 -21.15 -24.29 -28.26
C THR A 29 -22.40 -24.03 -27.42
N GLU A 30 -23.51 -24.02 -28.13
CA GLU A 30 -24.88 -24.03 -27.64
C GLU A 30 -25.11 -25.31 -26.82
N VAL A 31 -25.45 -25.16 -25.53
CA VAL A 31 -25.95 -26.27 -24.72
C VAL A 31 -27.30 -25.85 -24.13
N THR A 32 -28.29 -26.64 -24.49
CA THR A 32 -29.69 -26.61 -24.08
C THR A 32 -29.84 -27.01 -22.62
N ASP A 33 -30.62 -26.27 -21.84
CA ASP A 33 -31.20 -26.74 -20.58
C ASP A 33 -32.73 -26.53 -20.62
N GLU A 34 -33.42 -27.68 -20.60
CA GLU A 34 -34.85 -27.81 -20.39
C GLU A 34 -35.18 -27.67 -18.89
N GLU A 35 -36.33 -27.08 -18.59
CA GLU A 35 -36.97 -27.13 -17.28
C GLU A 35 -37.31 -28.57 -16.85
N VAL A 36 -37.39 -28.83 -15.53
CA VAL A 36 -38.62 -29.30 -14.83
C VAL A 36 -38.34 -29.96 -13.45
N THR A 37 -38.94 -29.34 -12.42
CA THR A 37 -39.57 -29.82 -11.16
C THR A 37 -38.82 -30.45 -9.97
N ASP A 38 -39.18 -29.88 -8.82
CA ASP A 38 -39.25 -30.37 -7.42
C ASP A 38 -39.46 -31.87 -7.19
N GLU A 39 -38.89 -32.40 -6.10
CA GLU A 39 -39.62 -33.01 -4.97
C GLU A 39 -38.71 -33.11 -3.71
N GLU A 40 -39.35 -33.04 -2.54
CA GLU A 40 -38.78 -33.04 -1.18
C GLU A 40 -38.30 -34.42 -0.66
N VAL A 41 -37.68 -34.36 0.53
CA VAL A 41 -37.85 -35.21 1.74
C VAL A 41 -36.60 -35.99 2.21
N THR A 42 -36.29 -35.76 3.50
CA THR A 42 -35.90 -36.69 4.59
C THR A 42 -34.55 -36.44 5.28
N ASP A 43 -34.69 -36.23 6.60
CA ASP A 43 -33.69 -36.21 7.67
C ASP A 43 -32.85 -37.49 7.77
N ASP A 44 -31.60 -37.40 8.28
CA ASP A 44 -31.13 -38.29 9.37
C ASP A 44 -29.84 -37.76 10.04
N GLU A 45 -29.79 -37.93 11.36
CA GLU A 45 -28.67 -37.65 12.27
C GLU A 45 -27.44 -38.53 12.02
N GLY A 46 -26.25 -38.03 12.37
CA GLY A 46 -25.02 -38.82 12.36
C GLY A 46 -23.90 -38.24 13.21
N SER A 47 -23.96 -38.52 14.51
CA SER A 47 -22.91 -38.31 15.53
C SER A 47 -21.57 -38.98 15.14
N SER A 48 -20.44 -38.33 15.42
CA SER A 48 -19.38 -38.79 16.38
C SER A 48 -17.99 -38.20 16.08
N THR A 49 -17.44 -37.53 17.09
CA THR A 49 -16.04 -37.47 17.55
C THR A 49 -14.91 -38.04 16.68
N GLU A 50 -13.81 -37.28 16.54
CA GLU A 50 -12.47 -37.59 17.08
C GLU A 50 -11.46 -36.45 16.77
N LYS A 51 -11.01 -35.82 17.86
CA LYS A 51 -9.68 -35.28 18.15
C LYS A 51 -8.59 -35.37 17.06
N SER A 52 -7.96 -34.25 16.72
CA SER A 52 -6.51 -34.20 16.47
C SER A 52 -5.97 -32.79 16.69
N SER A 53 -5.35 -32.64 17.85
CA SER A 53 -4.47 -31.54 18.19
C SER A 53 -3.18 -31.69 17.38
N SER A 54 -2.93 -30.79 16.45
CA SER A 54 -1.61 -30.61 15.83
C SER A 54 -1.11 -29.22 16.20
N SER A 55 -0.54 -29.15 17.40
CA SER A 55 0.38 -28.11 17.81
C SER A 55 1.62 -28.15 16.91
N SER A 56 1.59 -27.42 15.80
CA SER A 56 2.80 -27.05 15.07
C SER A 56 3.42 -25.85 15.75
N SER A 57 4.18 -26.13 16.82
CA SER A 57 5.22 -25.24 17.30
C SER A 57 6.30 -25.12 16.21
N ALA A 58 6.05 -24.25 15.22
CA ALA A 58 7.07 -23.83 14.27
C ALA A 58 8.08 -23.00 15.05
N LYS A 59 9.26 -23.58 15.24
CA LYS A 59 10.41 -22.95 15.88
C LYS A 59 10.79 -21.70 15.10
N SER A 60 10.47 -20.58 15.73
CA SER A 60 10.92 -19.21 15.47
C SER A 60 12.41 -19.17 15.13
N SER A 61 12.72 -19.09 13.83
CA SER A 61 14.06 -18.79 13.33
C SER A 61 14.15 -17.37 12.74
N SER A 62 13.01 -16.66 12.62
CA SER A 62 12.90 -15.30 12.05
C SER A 62 13.50 -14.19 12.95
N SER A 63 13.68 -14.47 14.24
CA SER A 63 13.88 -13.41 15.24
C SER A 63 15.18 -12.60 15.14
N SER A 64 16.20 -13.07 14.41
CA SER A 64 17.48 -12.34 14.27
C SER A 64 17.48 -11.40 13.06
N ALA A 65 16.85 -11.80 11.96
CA ALA A 65 16.77 -10.98 10.75
C ALA A 65 15.79 -9.82 10.94
N GLU A 66 14.61 -10.08 11.51
CA GLU A 66 13.63 -9.05 11.85
C GLU A 66 14.20 -8.01 12.82
N LYS A 67 14.88 -8.45 13.89
CA LYS A 67 15.54 -7.54 14.84
C LYS A 67 16.65 -6.68 14.21
N SER A 68 17.25 -7.13 13.11
CA SER A 68 18.26 -6.34 12.39
C SER A 68 17.65 -5.31 11.43
N PHE A 69 16.44 -5.58 10.94
CA PHE A 69 15.72 -4.67 10.04
C PHE A 69 15.11 -3.49 10.80
N PHE A 70 14.58 -3.74 11.99
CA PHE A 70 13.98 -2.73 12.86
C PHE A 70 15.00 -2.16 13.84
N SER A 71 15.37 -0.89 13.66
CA SER A 71 16.09 -0.15 14.70
C SER A 71 15.14 0.15 15.88
N LYS A 72 15.64 0.63 17.02
CA LYS A 72 14.74 1.05 18.11
C LYS A 72 14.00 2.36 17.82
N THR A 73 14.45 3.11 16.81
CA THR A 73 14.02 4.49 16.55
C THR A 73 13.33 4.67 15.20
N TRP A 74 13.07 3.58 14.47
CA TRP A 74 12.59 3.71 13.08
C TRP A 74 11.22 4.38 12.98
N ARG A 75 10.37 4.26 14.01
CA ARG A 75 9.07 4.96 14.06
C ARG A 75 9.26 6.45 14.29
N GLU A 76 10.23 6.83 15.12
CA GLU A 76 10.65 8.21 15.33
C GLU A 76 11.19 8.80 14.04
N ASP A 77 11.98 8.04 13.28
CA ASP A 77 12.45 8.44 11.95
C ASP A 77 11.27 8.64 10.99
N CYS A 78 10.28 7.72 10.98
CA CYS A 78 9.06 7.85 10.18
C CYS A 78 8.29 9.14 10.51
N LEU A 79 8.01 9.37 11.79
CA LEU A 79 7.30 10.56 12.27
C LEU A 79 8.08 11.83 11.92
N ALA A 80 9.39 11.84 12.16
CA ALA A 80 10.25 12.97 11.88
C ALA A 80 10.22 13.31 10.39
N LYS A 81 10.29 12.30 9.50
CA LYS A 81 10.28 12.51 8.06
C LYS A 81 8.93 13.04 7.57
N ILE A 82 7.82 12.50 8.07
CA ILE A 82 6.47 13.02 7.77
C ILE A 82 6.36 14.49 8.22
N ASN A 83 6.86 14.82 9.41
CA ASN A 83 6.81 16.19 9.93
C ASN A 83 7.76 17.15 9.20
N GLU A 84 8.91 16.68 8.74
CA GLU A 84 9.79 17.45 7.83
C GLU A 84 9.03 17.84 6.56
N TYR A 85 8.34 16.88 5.94
CA TYR A 85 7.52 17.13 4.76
C TYR A 85 6.37 18.10 5.04
N ARG A 86 5.61 17.88 6.11
CA ARG A 86 4.53 18.78 6.54
C ARG A 86 5.02 20.21 6.79
N ALA A 87 6.22 20.37 7.34
CA ALA A 87 6.83 21.69 7.54
C ALA A 87 7.15 22.42 6.22
N THR A 88 7.44 21.70 5.12
CA THR A 88 7.65 22.33 3.80
C THR A 88 6.41 23.05 3.26
N GLU A 89 5.24 22.82 3.85
CA GLU A 89 3.97 23.46 3.50
C GLU A 89 3.31 24.17 4.68
N ASN A 90 4.06 24.46 5.74
CA ASN A 90 3.57 25.14 6.95
C ASN A 90 2.36 24.44 7.62
N LEU A 91 2.35 23.10 7.59
CA LEU A 91 1.31 22.31 8.25
C LEU A 91 1.71 21.99 9.69
N ASP A 92 0.73 21.90 10.59
CA ASP A 92 0.95 21.47 11.97
C ASP A 92 1.67 20.11 12.02
N PRO A 93 2.67 19.91 12.89
CA PRO A 93 3.29 18.60 13.05
C PRO A 93 2.31 17.60 13.67
N LEU A 94 2.44 16.34 13.27
CA LEU A 94 1.77 15.21 13.89
C LEU A 94 2.56 14.74 15.11
N THR A 95 1.88 14.04 16.01
CA THR A 95 2.51 13.22 17.07
C THR A 95 2.26 11.74 16.81
N PHE A 96 2.85 10.86 17.62
CA PHE A 96 2.47 9.45 17.56
C PHE A 96 1.02 9.24 17.94
N ALA A 97 0.38 8.32 17.23
CA ALA A 97 -0.84 7.69 17.70
C ALA A 97 -0.51 6.78 18.90
N PRO A 98 -1.48 6.51 19.80
CA PRO A 98 -1.29 5.59 20.91
C PRO A 98 -0.72 4.22 20.49
N GLU A 99 -0.04 3.53 21.40
CA GLU A 99 0.65 2.27 21.12
C GLU A 99 -0.29 1.20 20.53
N GLU A 100 -1.55 1.16 20.95
CA GLU A 100 -2.54 0.25 20.38
C GLU A 100 -2.79 0.51 18.88
N LYS A 101 -2.69 1.77 18.44
CA LYS A 101 -2.78 2.13 17.02
C LYS A 101 -1.52 1.79 16.27
N GLN A 102 -0.34 1.95 16.90
CA GLN A 102 0.94 1.50 16.32
C GLN A 102 0.92 0.00 16.02
N THR A 103 0.51 -0.79 17.02
CA THR A 103 0.37 -2.24 16.92
C THR A 103 -0.69 -2.64 15.88
N CYS A 104 -1.82 -1.94 15.87
CA CYS A 104 -2.87 -2.21 14.90
C CYS A 104 -2.39 -1.94 13.46
N THR A 105 -1.61 -0.89 13.22
CA THR A 105 -1.04 -0.61 11.89
C THR A 105 -0.01 -1.66 11.47
N ASP A 106 0.76 -2.25 12.40
CA ASP A 106 1.62 -3.41 12.07
C ASP A 106 0.80 -4.61 11.61
N ASN A 107 -0.31 -4.91 12.31
CA ASN A 107 -1.19 -6.02 11.95
C ASN A 107 -1.85 -5.78 10.59
N GLN A 108 -2.35 -4.58 10.31
CA GLN A 108 -2.86 -4.24 8.98
C GLN A 108 -1.80 -4.41 7.90
N ALA A 109 -0.55 -4.02 8.15
CA ALA A 109 0.53 -4.24 7.19
C ALA A 109 0.78 -5.74 6.97
N ALA A 110 0.68 -6.57 8.02
CA ALA A 110 0.81 -8.02 7.92
C ALA A 110 -0.36 -8.65 7.14
N ASP A 111 -1.58 -8.20 7.39
CA ASP A 111 -2.78 -8.71 6.74
C ASP A 111 -2.86 -8.27 5.26
N ASP A 112 -2.47 -7.02 4.96
CA ASP A 112 -2.33 -6.51 3.59
C ASP A 112 -1.20 -7.24 2.83
N LEU A 113 -0.10 -7.57 3.50
CA LEU A 113 0.97 -8.40 2.95
C LEU A 113 0.49 -9.82 2.65
N ALA A 114 -0.25 -10.44 3.56
CA ALA A 114 -0.76 -11.80 3.42
C ALA A 114 -1.82 -11.90 2.31
N SER A 115 -2.69 -10.89 2.20
CA SER A 115 -3.72 -10.80 1.16
C SER A 115 -3.22 -10.20 -0.16
N ASN A 116 -2.01 -9.64 -0.16
CA ASN A 116 -1.42 -8.93 -1.28
C ASN A 116 -2.33 -7.81 -1.82
N LYS A 117 -2.97 -7.06 -0.91
CA LYS A 117 -3.96 -6.04 -1.25
C LYS A 117 -3.66 -4.73 -0.53
N ALA A 118 -3.28 -3.70 -1.30
CA ALA A 118 -3.15 -2.35 -0.77
C ALA A 118 -4.49 -1.84 -0.26
N HIS A 119 -4.46 -1.28 0.95
CA HIS A 119 -5.66 -0.84 1.66
C HIS A 119 -6.68 -1.97 1.87
N GLY A 120 -6.20 -3.22 2.02
CA GLY A 120 -7.05 -4.38 2.22
C GLY A 120 -7.86 -4.29 3.52
N HIS A 121 -7.23 -3.72 4.55
CA HIS A 121 -7.74 -3.60 5.91
C HIS A 121 -7.92 -2.15 6.38
N PHE A 122 -7.95 -1.19 5.44
CA PHE A 122 -8.15 0.22 5.76
C PHE A 122 -9.46 0.44 6.52
N GLY A 123 -9.37 1.14 7.66
CA GLY A 123 -10.48 1.45 8.56
C GLY A 123 -10.52 0.59 9.82
N ASP A 124 -9.85 -0.57 9.84
CA ASP A 124 -9.89 -1.50 10.97
C ASP A 124 -9.26 -0.92 12.24
N CYS A 125 -8.26 -0.03 12.10
CA CYS A 125 -7.66 0.69 13.22
C CYS A 125 -8.37 2.02 13.51
N GLY A 126 -9.45 2.38 12.83
CA GLY A 126 -10.16 3.65 13.01
C GLY A 126 -9.38 4.88 12.49
N GLU A 127 -8.43 4.67 11.60
CA GLU A 127 -7.72 5.72 10.88
C GLU A 127 -8.64 6.47 9.92
N GLY A 128 -8.35 7.77 9.72
CA GLY A 128 -9.08 8.60 8.76
C GLY A 128 -8.49 8.54 7.35
N ALA A 129 -7.23 8.11 7.24
CA ALA A 129 -6.52 7.89 5.99
C ALA A 129 -5.38 6.88 6.22
N GLN A 130 -4.96 6.23 5.15
CA GLN A 130 -3.82 5.32 5.13
C GLN A 130 -3.02 5.54 3.85
N ASN A 131 -1.70 5.52 3.98
CA ASN A 131 -0.79 5.33 2.87
C ASN A 131 -0.19 3.93 2.93
N SER A 132 -0.05 3.28 1.78
CA SER A 132 0.43 1.90 1.71
C SER A 132 1.63 1.77 0.77
N GLY A 133 2.67 1.10 1.24
CA GLY A 133 3.90 0.79 0.51
C GLY A 133 3.99 -0.72 0.28
N PRO A 134 3.39 -1.25 -0.80
CA PRO A 134 3.23 -2.68 -1.00
C PRO A 134 4.53 -3.38 -1.44
N ASN A 135 4.72 -4.62 -1.00
CA ASN A 135 5.68 -5.59 -1.54
C ASN A 135 7.12 -5.07 -1.77
N PHE A 136 7.64 -4.23 -0.88
CA PHE A 136 9.03 -3.80 -1.02
C PHE A 136 9.97 -4.97 -0.76
N SER A 137 11.11 -5.00 -1.45
CA SER A 137 12.10 -6.05 -1.22
C SER A 137 13.23 -5.58 -0.30
N THR A 138 13.55 -6.44 0.67
CA THR A 138 14.64 -6.21 1.62
C THR A 138 16.03 -6.44 1.02
N SER A 139 16.10 -6.88 -0.25
CA SER A 139 17.36 -6.90 -0.98
C SER A 139 17.85 -5.49 -1.33
N TRP A 140 16.95 -4.51 -1.41
CA TRP A 140 17.28 -3.10 -1.74
C TRP A 140 16.95 -2.14 -0.59
N ARG A 141 15.97 -2.47 0.25
CA ARG A 141 15.63 -1.75 1.47
C ARG A 141 16.15 -2.51 2.67
N LYS A 142 17.30 -2.13 3.22
CA LYS A 142 17.98 -2.92 4.25
C LYS A 142 17.44 -2.69 5.65
N THR A 143 16.76 -1.57 5.87
CA THR A 143 16.21 -1.19 7.16
C THR A 143 14.79 -0.66 7.02
N ALA A 144 14.05 -0.66 8.14
CA ALA A 144 12.72 -0.05 8.22
C ALA A 144 12.77 1.45 7.87
N THR A 145 13.80 2.17 8.32
CA THR A 145 14.01 3.58 7.98
C THR A 145 14.22 3.77 6.47
N GLU A 146 15.06 2.96 5.83
CA GLU A 146 15.29 3.05 4.38
C GLU A 146 14.05 2.70 3.53
N ALA A 147 13.24 1.74 3.99
CA ALA A 147 11.97 1.42 3.36
C ALA A 147 11.00 2.60 3.48
N THR A 148 10.84 3.12 4.70
CA THR A 148 9.94 4.22 5.03
C THR A 148 10.32 5.50 4.27
N ASP A 149 11.59 5.91 4.31
CA ASP A 149 12.06 7.15 3.67
C ASP A 149 11.73 7.19 2.19
N ALA A 150 11.89 6.08 1.49
CA ALA A 150 11.59 6.09 0.07
C ALA A 150 10.11 6.06 -0.28
N PHE A 151 9.30 5.34 0.49
CA PHE A 151 7.85 5.43 0.28
C PHE A 151 7.35 6.82 0.62
N LEU A 152 7.79 7.42 1.72
CA LEU A 152 7.46 8.81 2.06
C LEU A 152 7.92 9.79 0.98
N LYS A 153 9.11 9.59 0.40
CA LYS A 153 9.57 10.39 -0.74
C LYS A 153 8.63 10.27 -1.94
N MET A 154 8.27 9.05 -2.35
CA MET A 154 7.37 8.85 -3.49
C MET A 154 5.98 9.45 -3.22
N MET A 155 5.44 9.18 -2.03
CA MET A 155 4.12 9.64 -1.60
C MET A 155 4.04 11.16 -1.45
N TRP A 156 5.13 11.82 -1.06
CA TRP A 156 5.14 13.27 -0.89
C TRP A 156 5.70 14.01 -2.11
N GLU A 157 6.98 13.80 -2.44
CA GLU A 157 7.67 14.59 -3.46
C GLU A 157 7.17 14.30 -4.87
N ASP A 158 7.06 13.02 -5.22
CA ASP A 158 6.74 12.63 -6.59
C ASP A 158 5.25 12.95 -6.89
N GLU A 159 4.34 12.67 -5.95
CA GLU A 159 2.91 13.03 -6.09
C GLU A 159 2.67 14.55 -6.01
N LYS A 160 3.38 15.28 -5.14
CA LYS A 160 3.33 16.75 -5.12
C LYS A 160 3.78 17.36 -6.44
N ALA A 161 4.78 16.78 -7.09
CA ALA A 161 5.25 17.27 -8.38
C ALA A 161 4.13 17.21 -9.44
N LEU A 162 3.26 16.20 -9.41
CA LEU A 162 2.09 16.09 -10.29
C LEU A 162 1.06 17.20 -10.02
N VAL A 163 0.89 17.60 -8.76
CA VAL A 163 0.02 18.72 -8.39
C VAL A 163 0.61 20.06 -8.82
N VAL A 164 1.90 20.29 -8.54
CA VAL A 164 2.59 21.55 -8.86
C VAL A 164 2.73 21.77 -10.37
N SER A 165 2.91 20.70 -11.14
CA SER A 165 2.95 20.78 -12.61
C SER A 165 1.58 21.06 -13.24
N GLY A 166 0.48 20.89 -12.48
CA GLY A 166 -0.89 20.95 -12.98
C GLY A 166 -1.34 19.69 -13.73
N GLU A 167 -0.56 18.60 -13.70
CA GLU A 167 -0.97 17.31 -14.27
C GLU A 167 -2.15 16.70 -13.49
N ARG A 168 -2.18 16.93 -12.17
CA ARG A 168 -3.22 16.46 -11.26
C ARG A 168 -3.78 17.61 -10.45
N ASP A 169 -5.09 17.58 -10.24
CA ASP A 169 -5.82 18.58 -9.48
C ASP A 169 -6.22 18.03 -8.10
N PRO A 170 -5.76 18.63 -6.99
CA PRO A 170 -6.07 18.16 -5.64
C PRO A 170 -7.56 18.24 -5.29
N ASP A 171 -8.34 19.04 -6.03
CA ASP A 171 -9.78 19.20 -5.80
C ASP A 171 -10.63 18.24 -6.65
N LYS A 172 -10.01 17.45 -7.55
CA LYS A 172 -10.69 16.47 -8.40
C LYS A 172 -10.61 15.07 -7.80
N LYS A 173 -11.79 14.44 -7.67
CA LYS A 173 -11.89 13.10 -7.08
C LYS A 173 -11.21 12.03 -7.94
N GLU A 174 -11.28 12.17 -9.26
CA GLU A 174 -10.66 11.28 -10.24
C GLU A 174 -9.13 11.27 -10.16
N ASP A 175 -8.52 12.33 -9.66
CA ASP A 175 -7.07 12.41 -9.51
C ASP A 175 -6.56 11.78 -8.20
N TYR A 176 -7.45 11.49 -7.26
CA TYR A 176 -7.08 10.95 -5.94
C TYR A 176 -6.27 9.65 -6.03
N SER A 177 -6.48 8.79 -7.02
CA SER A 177 -5.68 7.57 -7.17
C SER A 177 -4.21 7.83 -7.52
N TYR A 178 -3.87 9.04 -7.97
CA TYR A 178 -2.51 9.43 -8.37
C TYR A 178 -1.80 10.28 -7.31
N ILE A 179 -2.55 11.02 -6.50
CA ILE A 179 -2.00 11.99 -5.53
C ILE A 179 -2.55 11.79 -4.11
N GLY A 180 -3.28 10.70 -3.89
CA GLY A 180 -3.98 10.44 -2.63
C GLY A 180 -3.04 10.32 -1.44
N HIS A 181 -1.82 9.83 -1.63
CA HIS A 181 -0.87 9.69 -0.54
C HIS A 181 -0.34 11.05 -0.07
N TYR A 182 -0.05 11.95 -1.01
CA TYR A 182 0.29 13.34 -0.72
C TYR A 182 -0.85 14.05 -0.01
N LEU A 183 -2.09 13.88 -0.48
CA LEU A 183 -3.28 14.47 0.15
C LEU A 183 -3.51 13.94 1.57
N ASN A 184 -3.31 12.65 1.79
CA ASN A 184 -3.37 12.04 3.12
C ASN A 184 -2.33 12.63 4.07
N MET A 185 -1.07 12.72 3.65
CA MET A 185 0.01 13.29 4.47
C MET A 185 -0.21 14.77 4.79
N LYS A 186 -0.91 15.51 3.92
CA LYS A 186 -1.30 16.92 4.14
C LYS A 186 -2.57 17.10 4.95
N GLY A 187 -3.34 16.03 5.15
CA GLY A 187 -4.65 16.10 5.78
C GLY A 187 -4.62 16.69 7.19
N ASN A 188 -5.80 17.12 7.65
CA ASN A 188 -6.02 17.62 9.01
C ASN A 188 -6.12 16.45 10.00
N TYR A 189 -4.95 15.88 10.31
CA TYR A 189 -4.74 14.83 11.29
C TYR A 189 -3.93 15.37 12.47
N LYS A 190 -3.95 14.66 13.60
CA LYS A 190 -3.22 15.01 14.81
C LYS A 190 -2.17 13.97 15.17
N THR A 191 -2.45 12.71 14.87
CA THR A 191 -1.54 11.62 15.17
C THR A 191 -1.32 10.69 13.98
N VAL A 192 -0.21 9.96 13.99
CA VAL A 192 0.16 8.99 12.96
C VAL A 192 0.71 7.71 13.58
N ALA A 193 0.43 6.58 12.92
CA ALA A 193 1.08 5.30 13.17
C ALA A 193 1.77 4.81 11.89
N CYS A 194 3.01 4.36 12.01
CA CYS A 194 3.75 3.75 10.91
C CYS A 194 3.98 2.30 11.26
N GLY A 195 3.47 1.36 10.46
CA GLY A 195 3.62 -0.07 10.69
C GLY A 195 4.26 -0.78 9.51
N ILE A 196 5.10 -1.76 9.79
CA ILE A 196 5.74 -2.59 8.77
C ILE A 196 5.61 -4.06 9.16
N ALA A 197 5.24 -4.88 8.18
CA ALA A 197 5.33 -6.33 8.27
C ALA A 197 6.33 -6.87 7.25
N LEU A 198 6.98 -7.98 7.58
CA LEU A 198 7.86 -8.72 6.69
C LEU A 198 7.28 -10.12 6.42
N THR A 199 7.62 -10.71 5.28
CA THR A 199 7.37 -12.14 5.05
C THR A 199 8.21 -12.98 6.02
N GLU A 200 7.82 -14.23 6.27
CA GLU A 200 8.57 -15.13 7.17
C GLU A 200 10.03 -15.31 6.75
N ASP A 201 10.30 -15.29 5.44
CA ASP A 201 11.67 -15.35 4.89
C ASP A 201 12.39 -13.98 4.88
N SER A 202 11.75 -12.94 5.40
CA SER A 202 12.20 -11.55 5.45
C SER A 202 12.62 -10.95 4.11
N LYS A 203 12.19 -11.52 2.97
CA LYS A 203 12.60 -11.02 1.63
C LYS A 203 11.70 -9.90 1.09
N LYS A 204 10.46 -9.86 1.57
CA LYS A 204 9.49 -8.83 1.22
C LYS A 204 8.93 -8.20 2.49
N GLY A 205 8.43 -6.98 2.34
CA GLY A 205 7.67 -6.32 3.38
C GLY A 205 6.56 -5.44 2.84
N TRP A 206 5.78 -4.93 3.77
CA TRP A 206 4.65 -4.05 3.53
C TRP A 206 4.67 -2.93 4.55
N LEU A 207 4.50 -1.70 4.09
CA LEU A 207 4.43 -0.51 4.93
C LEU A 207 2.99 0.01 4.92
N ASN A 208 2.43 0.27 6.08
CA ASN A 208 1.21 1.08 6.21
C ASN A 208 1.49 2.29 7.11
N ILE A 209 0.95 3.45 6.74
CA ILE A 209 1.03 4.68 7.50
C ILE A 209 -0.39 5.19 7.70
N ASN A 210 -0.87 5.13 8.93
CA ASN A 210 -2.24 5.48 9.30
C ASN A 210 -2.29 6.85 9.96
N PHE A 211 -3.21 7.69 9.52
CA PHE A 211 -3.40 9.04 10.04
C PHE A 211 -4.73 9.15 10.82
N PHE A 212 -4.69 9.76 12.00
CA PHE A 212 -5.85 9.85 12.89
C PHE A 212 -6.17 11.31 13.27
N ARG A 213 -7.47 11.60 13.42
CA ARG A 213 -7.95 12.95 13.78
C ARG A 213 -7.94 13.21 15.29
N LYS A 214 -7.84 12.17 16.11
CA LYS A 214 -7.87 12.20 17.57
C LYS A 214 -6.83 11.23 18.12
#